data_AF-A0A1I2T8Q3-F1
#
_entry.id   AF-A0A1I2T8Q3-F1
#
_cell.length_a   1.000
_cell.length_b   1.000
_cell.length_c   1.000
_cell.angle_alpha   90.00
_cell.angle_beta   90.00
_cell.angle_gamma   90.00
#
_symmetry.space_group_name_H-M   'P 1'
#
loop_
_entity.id
_entity.type
_entity.pdbx_description
1 polymer ?
#
loop_
_entity_poly.entity_id
_entity_poly.type
_entity_poly.pdbx_seq_one_letter_code
_entity_poly.pdbx_strand_id
1 'polypeptide(L)'
;MAQVINKFVLGQKEVEGKKLEFHYDRGQYFIFEAKEEEKSQLYKSRNAQEAYKKWNTMIGRKKGQRNEEKRKEAKELKETKSSKE
;
A
#
# COMPACT_ATOMS: atom_id res chain seq x y z
N MET A 1 -8.03 -34.09 1.83
CA MET A 1 -8.30 -32.94 0.94
C MET A 1 -7.22 -31.89 1.20
N ALA A 2 -6.20 -31.81 0.36
CA ALA A 2 -5.16 -30.80 0.51
C ALA A 2 -5.82 -29.42 0.28
N GLN A 3 -5.86 -28.58 1.32
CA GLN A 3 -6.20 -27.18 1.14
C GLN A 3 -5.13 -26.59 0.22
N VAL A 4 -5.48 -26.39 -1.05
CA VAL A 4 -4.63 -25.69 -2.01
C VAL A 4 -4.46 -24.26 -1.48
N ILE A 5 -3.30 -24.03 -0.86
CA ILE A 5 -2.82 -22.73 -0.42
C ILE A 5 -2.48 -21.97 -1.71
N ASN A 6 -3.46 -21.29 -2.30
CA ASN A 6 -3.24 -20.32 -3.38
C ASN A 6 -2.73 -18.99 -2.79
N LYS A 7 -1.84 -19.06 -1.80
CA LYS A 7 -1.27 -17.89 -1.14
C LYS A 7 0.00 -17.48 -1.89
N PHE A 8 -0.15 -16.54 -2.81
CA PHE A 8 0.96 -15.95 -3.55
C PHE A 8 1.61 -14.85 -2.73
N VAL A 9 2.95 -14.82 -2.71
CA VAL A 9 3.71 -13.67 -2.20
C VAL A 9 3.86 -12.68 -3.33
N LEU A 10 3.23 -11.52 -3.21
CA LEU A 10 3.28 -10.43 -4.18
C LEU A 10 4.50 -9.51 -3.98
N GLY A 11 5.07 -9.49 -2.77
CA GLY A 11 6.26 -8.70 -2.48
C GLY A 11 6.74 -8.87 -1.06
N GLN A 12 8.03 -8.66 -0.85
CA GLN A 12 8.66 -8.69 0.47
C GLN A 12 9.65 -7.52 0.56
N LYS A 13 9.62 -6.79 1.67
CA LYS A 13 10.53 -5.66 1.87
C LYS A 13 10.87 -5.49 3.34
N GLU A 14 12.14 -5.28 3.63
CA GLU A 14 12.58 -4.85 4.96
C GLU A 14 12.53 -3.32 5.04
N VAL A 15 11.86 -2.81 6.08
CA VAL A 15 11.67 -1.38 6.35
C VAL A 15 11.91 -1.18 7.85
N GLU A 16 12.88 -0.33 8.20
CA GLU A 16 13.17 0.03 9.60
C GLU A 16 13.41 -1.21 10.51
N GLY A 17 14.08 -2.23 9.99
CA GLY A 17 14.35 -3.48 10.72
C GLY A 17 13.16 -4.43 10.84
N LYS A 18 12.03 -4.14 10.18
CA LYS A 18 10.84 -4.98 10.15
C LYS A 18 10.61 -5.52 8.75
N LYS A 19 10.31 -6.81 8.64
CA LYS A 19 10.08 -7.46 7.35
C LYS A 19 8.61 -7.41 7.00
N LEU A 20 8.24 -6.65 5.99
CA LEU A 20 6.88 -6.60 5.47
C LEU A 20 6.71 -7.62 4.35
N GLU A 21 5.59 -8.35 4.35
CA GLU A 21 5.22 -9.34 3.35
C GLU A 21 3.85 -9.01 2.77
N PHE A 22 3.74 -8.92 1.45
CA PHE A 22 2.49 -8.72 0.74
C PHE A 22 2.04 -10.02 0.10
N HIS A 23 0.81 -10.45 0.37
CA HIS A 23 0.24 -11.69 -0.11
C HIS A 23 -1.09 -11.49 -0.81
N TYR A 24 -1.43 -12.43 -1.67
CA TYR A 24 -2.74 -12.59 -2.26
C TYR A 24 -3.22 -14.03 -2.10
N ASP A 25 -4.45 -14.20 -1.62
CA ASP A 25 -5.13 -15.48 -1.54
C ASP A 25 -6.61 -15.29 -1.91
N ARG A 26 -7.07 -16.03 -2.93
CA ARG A 26 -8.48 -16.16 -3.32
C ARG A 26 -9.28 -14.83 -3.33
N GLY A 27 -8.76 -13.81 -4.01
CA GLY A 27 -9.43 -12.50 -4.11
C GLY A 27 -9.25 -11.60 -2.88
N GLN A 28 -8.39 -11.97 -1.94
CA GLN A 28 -8.01 -11.18 -0.78
C GLN A 28 -6.51 -10.88 -0.81
N TYR A 29 -6.19 -9.63 -0.53
CA TYR A 29 -4.85 -9.10 -0.39
C TYR A 29 -4.56 -8.91 1.09
N PHE A 30 -3.36 -9.30 1.53
CA PHE A 30 -2.93 -9.26 2.92
C PHE A 30 -1.55 -8.64 3.00
N ILE A 31 -1.32 -7.77 3.98
CA ILE A 31 0.04 -7.33 4.32
C ILE A 31 0.35 -7.80 5.73
N PHE A 32 1.45 -8.51 5.89
CA PHE A 32 1.98 -8.96 7.16
C PHE A 32 3.25 -8.19 7.51
N GLU A 33 3.47 -7.98 8.79
CA GLU A 33 4.74 -7.58 9.37
C GLU A 33 5.31 -8.79 10.10
N ALA A 34 6.38 -9.36 9.55
CA ALA A 34 7.21 -10.34 10.20
C ALA A 34 8.24 -9.61 11.07
N LYS A 35 8.03 -9.70 12.38
CA LYS A 35 9.05 -9.48 13.41
C LYS A 35 9.70 -10.83 13.73
N GLU A 36 10.87 -10.81 14.37
CA GLU A 36 11.65 -12.02 14.72
C GLU A 36 10.81 -13.12 15.40
N GLU A 37 9.80 -12.75 16.19
CA GLU A 37 8.97 -13.71 16.93
C GLU A 37 7.50 -13.78 16.49
N GLU A 38 6.97 -12.78 15.76
CA GLU A 38 5.55 -12.72 15.41
C GLU A 38 5.28 -12.18 13.99
N LYS A 39 4.35 -12.84 13.30
CA LYS A 39 3.77 -12.35 12.04
C LYS A 39 2.42 -11.69 12.32
N SER A 40 2.40 -10.36 12.30
CA SER A 40 1.19 -9.59 12.53
C SER A 40 0.53 -9.20 11.21
N GLN A 41 -0.77 -9.49 11.04
CA GLN A 41 -1.53 -9.05 9.88
C GLN A 41 -1.85 -7.55 10.02
N LEU A 42 -1.17 -6.71 9.25
CA LEU A 42 -1.35 -5.25 9.28
C LEU A 42 -2.50 -4.77 8.39
N TYR A 43 -2.82 -5.50 7.33
CA TYR A 43 -3.83 -5.08 6.36
C TYR A 43 -4.50 -6.26 5.68
N LYS A 44 -5.78 -6.07 5.34
CA LYS A 44 -6.58 -6.98 4.52
C LYS A 44 -7.54 -6.20 3.64
N SER A 45 -7.58 -6.50 2.35
CA SER A 45 -8.58 -5.93 1.43
C SER A 45 -8.88 -6.86 0.27
N ARG A 46 -10.08 -6.74 -0.31
CA ARG A 46 -10.41 -7.37 -1.60
C ARG A 46 -10.04 -6.49 -2.79
N ASN A 47 -9.79 -5.19 -2.56
CA ASN A 47 -9.45 -4.24 -3.60
C ASN A 47 -7.95 -4.24 -3.87
N ALA A 48 -7.58 -4.61 -5.10
CA ALA A 48 -6.20 -4.64 -5.56
C ALA A 48 -5.55 -3.25 -5.50
N GLN A 49 -6.22 -2.21 -6.01
CA GLN A 49 -5.62 -0.87 -6.12
C GLN A 49 -5.28 -0.30 -4.74
N GLU A 50 -6.20 -0.45 -3.78
CA GLU A 50 -5.97 0.01 -2.41
C GLU A 50 -4.86 -0.80 -1.73
N ALA A 51 -4.82 -2.12 -1.92
CA ALA A 51 -3.79 -2.96 -1.36
C ALA A 51 -2.40 -2.60 -1.91
N TYR A 52 -2.26 -2.38 -3.22
CA TYR A 52 -1.02 -1.90 -3.83
C TYR A 52 -0.66 -0.48 -3.39
N LYS A 53 -1.64 0.42 -3.23
CA LYS A 53 -1.40 1.77 -2.69
C LYS A 53 -0.85 1.69 -1.27
N LYS A 54 -1.50 0.90 -0.40
CA LYS A 54 -1.09 0.71 0.99
C LYS A 54 0.30 0.06 1.07
N TRP A 55 0.55 -0.99 0.29
CA TRP A 55 1.87 -1.61 0.17
C TRP A 55 2.95 -0.59 -0.20
N ASN A 56 2.73 0.19 -1.26
CA ASN A 56 3.68 1.24 -1.69
C ASN A 56 3.94 2.29 -0.59
N THR A 57 2.93 2.69 0.17
CA THR A 57 3.09 3.58 1.32
C THR A 57 3.92 2.94 2.42
N MET A 58 3.65 1.67 2.76
CA MET A 58 4.36 0.97 3.84
C MET A 58 5.83 0.69 3.51
N ILE A 59 6.15 0.40 2.24
CA ILE A 59 7.54 0.20 1.80
C ILE A 59 8.29 1.50 1.51
N GLY A 60 7.72 2.65 1.88
CA GLY A 60 8.34 3.96 1.68
C GLY A 60 8.56 4.32 0.20
N ARG A 61 7.82 3.71 -0.74
CA ARG A 61 7.92 4.07 -2.17
C ARG A 61 7.34 5.47 -2.38
N LYS A 62 8.23 6.47 -2.37
CA LYS A 62 8.03 7.91 -2.62
C LYS A 62 7.43 8.29 -4.00
N LYS A 63 6.85 7.35 -4.76
CA LYS A 63 6.19 7.69 -6.04
C LYS A 63 4.84 8.40 -5.84
N GLY A 64 4.18 8.20 -4.69
CA GLY A 64 2.84 8.74 -4.39
C GLY A 64 2.81 10.16 -3.80
N GLN A 65 3.79 10.56 -2.98
CA GLN A 65 3.81 11.89 -2.35
C GLN A 65 3.90 12.99 -3.42
N ARG A 66 4.78 12.82 -4.41
CA ARG A 66 4.94 13.78 -5.50
C ARG A 66 3.68 13.98 -6.34
N ASN A 67 2.78 13.00 -6.42
CA ASN A 67 1.57 13.11 -7.24
C ASN A 67 0.36 13.61 -6.43
N GLU A 68 0.30 13.34 -5.12
CA GLU A 68 -0.76 13.85 -4.24
C GLU A 68 -0.51 15.32 -3.85
N GLU A 69 0.75 15.71 -3.59
CA GLU A 69 1.14 17.12 -3.46
C GLU A 69 0.84 17.89 -4.75
N LYS A 70 1.25 17.37 -5.92
CA LYS A 70 0.91 18.00 -7.22
C LYS A 70 -0.59 18.10 -7.47
N ARG A 71 -1.40 17.15 -6.97
CA ARG A 71 -2.86 17.17 -7.12
C ARG A 71 -3.54 18.13 -6.14
N LYS A 72 -2.95 18.36 -4.95
CA LYS A 72 -3.39 19.41 -4.00
C LYS A 72 -2.98 20.80 -4.49
N GLU A 73 -1.73 20.96 -4.92
CA GLU A 73 -1.22 22.22 -5.48
C GLU A 73 -1.98 22.64 -6.75
N ALA A 74 -2.33 21.68 -7.63
CA ALA A 74 -3.18 21.96 -8.79
C ALA A 74 -4.64 22.32 -8.45
N LYS A 75 -5.14 21.98 -7.26
CA LYS A 75 -6.45 22.43 -6.78
C LYS A 75 -6.37 23.86 -6.23
N GLU A 76 -5.36 24.15 -5.41
CA GLU A 76 -5.14 25.50 -4.85
C GLU A 76 -4.84 26.56 -5.93
N LEU A 77 -4.12 26.18 -7.00
CA LEU A 77 -3.86 27.07 -8.13
C LEU A 77 -5.11 27.39 -8.98
N LYS A 78 -6.15 26.54 -8.93
CA LYS A 78 -7.42 26.79 -9.62
C LYS A 78 -8.34 27.70 -8.82
N GLU A 79 -8.38 27.57 -7.51
CA GLU A 79 -9.19 28.44 -6.65
C GLU A 79 -8.66 29.89 -6.62
N THR A 80 -7.34 30.07 -6.59
CA THR A 80 -6.72 31.41 -6.59
C THR A 80 -6.85 32.18 -7.91
N LYS A 81 -7.05 31.49 -9.04
CA LYS A 81 -7.30 32.14 -10.33
C LYS A 81 -8.77 32.49 -10.59
N SER A 82 -9.70 31.84 -9.88
CA SER A 82 -11.14 32.09 -10.05
C SER A 82 -11.67 33.25 -9.19
N SER A 83 -10.90 33.74 -8.21
CA SER A 83 -11.27 34.90 -7.37
C SER A 83 -10.67 36.23 -7.85
N LYS A 84 -10.09 36.27 -9.06
CA LYS A 84 -9.45 37.48 -9.62
C LYS A 84 -10.03 37.92 -10.96
N GLU A 85 -11.15 37.34 -11.37
CA GLU A 85 -11.94 37.76 -12.54
C GLU A 85 -13.24 38.43 -12.09
#